data_AF-A0AA39JFX8-F1
#
_entry.id   AF-A0AA39JFX8-F1
#
_cell.length_a   1.000
_cell.length_b   1.000
_cell.length_c   1.000
_cell.angle_alpha   90.00
_cell.angle_beta   90.00
_cell.angle_gamma   90.00
#
_symmetry.space_group_name_H-M   'P 1'
#
loop_
_entity.id
_entity.type
_entity.pdbx_description
1 polymer ?
#
loop_
_entity_poly.entity_id
_entity_poly.type
_entity_poly.pdbx_seq_one_letter_code
_entity_poly.pdbx_strand_id
1 'polypeptide(L)'
;MDSSQDLLVLVDSEREPNPSFQFRLLFMSSGKAHELASIPILKYAHNVPAHGVVFAMHISGDHLGVEFGYNHITTADSEIVIWNWKTGHKELYLTGREIYSFAFLTEKHVVVAVSTGTELRLLVVDFIAESSEQIRVTVTNMTHYLTLRLPNLHPSHILSGFTIRCDPSPAWPNQDDSIPFHVHPDEILYPVTLLMGEGLGRYRIIILIPRWTLLAQLRHFVTGTKEVEWSAWGPEGTRILDFRKRAGRHVAWATFGSRFVAFDNDRLEINVYDFNQMTLRREQSSGCPLQYGNPNEILRPPVNQDDPTMLVINDAVLSLIFQEVVRTSLPFRARTVPTTLERKQYFPLMCSPDNIIIVASEYHIFTL
;
A
#
# COMPACT_ATOMS: atom_id res chain seq x y z
N MET A 1 -9.35 -11.45 -0.38
CA MET A 1 -9.20 -12.92 -0.49
C MET A 1 -7.77 -13.27 -0.15
N ASP A 2 -7.53 -14.48 0.34
CA ASP A 2 -6.19 -15.02 0.57
C ASP A 2 -6.15 -16.46 0.03
N SER A 3 -5.50 -16.64 -1.12
CA SER A 3 -5.42 -17.95 -1.77
C SER A 3 -4.55 -18.94 -1.02
N SER A 4 -3.60 -18.48 -0.19
CA SER A 4 -2.74 -19.38 0.60
C SER A 4 -3.49 -20.10 1.72
N GLN A 5 -4.66 -19.58 2.12
CA GLN A 5 -5.51 -20.16 3.15
C GLN A 5 -6.84 -20.68 2.59
N ASP A 6 -7.01 -20.71 1.26
CA ASP A 6 -8.32 -20.95 0.61
C ASP A 6 -9.44 -20.05 1.16
N LEU A 7 -9.12 -18.81 1.57
CA LEU A 7 -10.04 -17.91 2.26
C LEU A 7 -10.64 -16.86 1.31
N LEU A 8 -11.97 -16.88 1.21
CA LEU A 8 -12.79 -15.88 0.54
C LEU A 8 -13.64 -15.13 1.58
N VAL A 9 -13.55 -13.79 1.56
CA VAL A 9 -14.38 -12.92 2.39
C VAL A 9 -15.36 -12.19 1.49
N LEU A 10 -16.66 -12.43 1.68
CA LEU A 10 -17.73 -11.73 0.98
C LEU A 10 -18.40 -10.73 1.91
N VAL A 11 -18.66 -9.53 1.41
CA VAL A 11 -19.34 -8.48 2.15
C VAL A 11 -20.79 -8.40 1.68
N ASP A 12 -21.69 -8.47 2.65
CA ASP A 12 -23.12 -8.23 2.49
C ASP A 12 -23.48 -6.99 3.32
N SER A 13 -24.40 -6.17 2.82
CA SER A 13 -24.85 -4.97 3.50
C SER A 13 -26.37 -5.01 3.59
N GLU A 14 -26.89 -5.18 4.80
CA GLU A 14 -28.34 -5.09 5.01
C GLU A 14 -28.78 -3.63 4.83
N ARG A 15 -29.79 -3.42 3.98
CA ARG A 15 -30.35 -2.08 3.72
C ARG A 15 -31.44 -1.78 4.73
N GLU A 16 -31.17 -0.85 5.66
CA GLU A 16 -32.10 -0.14 6.57
C GLU A 16 -33.08 -1.01 7.41
N PRO A 17 -33.50 -0.59 8.62
CA PRO A 17 -33.24 0.69 9.30
C PRO A 17 -31.93 0.73 10.12
N ASN A 18 -31.21 -0.39 10.23
CA ASN A 18 -29.92 -0.46 10.94
C ASN A 18 -28.87 -1.05 10.00
N PRO A 19 -28.16 -0.22 9.21
CA PRO A 19 -27.18 -0.73 8.25
C PRO A 19 -26.12 -1.54 9.00
N SER A 20 -26.02 -2.82 8.65
CA SER A 20 -25.00 -3.71 9.18
C SER A 20 -24.23 -4.32 8.03
N PHE A 21 -22.89 -4.32 8.16
CA PHE A 21 -22.03 -5.07 7.27
C PHE A 21 -21.87 -6.47 7.84
N GLN A 22 -22.00 -7.46 6.97
CA GLN A 22 -21.76 -8.87 7.28
C GLN A 22 -20.62 -9.38 6.41
N PHE A 23 -19.56 -9.83 7.06
CA PHE A 23 -18.40 -10.41 6.41
C PHE A 23 -18.51 -11.93 6.51
N ARG A 24 -18.90 -12.59 5.42
CA ARG A 24 -19.03 -14.05 5.33
C ARG A 24 -17.66 -14.64 5.02
N LEU A 25 -17.21 -15.57 5.87
CA LEU A 25 -15.93 -16.25 5.77
C LEU A 25 -16.14 -17.61 5.10
N LEU A 26 -15.68 -17.75 3.86
CA LEU A 26 -15.95 -18.90 3.00
C LEU A 26 -14.64 -19.51 2.50
N PHE A 27 -14.69 -20.79 2.14
CA PHE A 27 -13.68 -21.40 1.29
C PHE A 27 -13.78 -20.84 -0.13
N MET A 28 -12.65 -20.50 -0.74
CA MET A 28 -12.60 -20.03 -2.11
C MET A 28 -12.90 -21.15 -3.11
N SER A 29 -12.40 -22.35 -2.83
CA SER A 29 -12.57 -23.56 -3.65
C SER A 29 -14.02 -24.06 -3.73
N SER A 30 -14.77 -23.96 -2.63
CA SER A 30 -16.09 -24.58 -2.50
C SER A 30 -17.24 -23.60 -2.28
N GLY A 31 -16.96 -22.36 -1.90
CA GLY A 31 -17.95 -21.35 -1.52
C GLY A 31 -18.72 -21.67 -0.22
N LYS A 32 -18.37 -22.74 0.50
CA LYS A 32 -18.96 -23.10 1.81
C LYS A 32 -18.33 -22.28 2.93
N ALA A 33 -18.97 -22.25 4.10
CA ALA A 33 -18.39 -21.64 5.30
C ALA A 33 -17.00 -22.21 5.60
N HIS A 34 -16.06 -21.33 5.95
CA HIS A 34 -14.69 -21.72 6.23
C HIS A 34 -14.60 -22.45 7.58
N GLU A 35 -14.08 -23.68 7.62
CA GLU A 35 -14.11 -24.52 8.84
C GLU A 35 -13.27 -23.99 9.99
N LEU A 36 -12.18 -23.28 9.70
CA LEU A 36 -11.36 -22.62 10.74
C LEU A 36 -12.05 -21.40 11.38
N ALA A 37 -13.16 -20.91 10.82
CA ALA A 37 -13.91 -19.79 11.39
C ALA A 37 -14.94 -20.30 12.41
N SER A 38 -14.67 -20.05 13.69
CA SER A 38 -15.61 -20.31 14.79
C SER A 38 -16.89 -19.48 14.65
N ILE A 39 -16.78 -18.30 14.04
CA ILE A 39 -17.90 -17.40 13.72
C ILE A 39 -17.87 -17.16 12.20
N PRO A 40 -18.71 -17.84 11.40
CA PRO A 40 -18.64 -17.79 9.94
C PRO A 40 -19.10 -16.45 9.34
N ILE A 41 -19.73 -15.58 10.14
CA ILE A 41 -20.21 -14.26 9.72
C ILE A 41 -19.83 -13.25 10.79
N LEU A 42 -18.88 -12.38 10.47
CA LEU A 42 -18.54 -11.24 11.33
C LEU A 42 -19.53 -10.12 11.06
N LYS A 43 -20.21 -9.65 12.10
CA LYS A 43 -21.19 -8.56 12.00
C LYS A 43 -20.57 -7.26 12.48
N TYR A 44 -20.79 -6.21 11.70
CA TYR A 44 -20.40 -4.85 12.05
C TYR A 44 -21.62 -3.94 11.96
N ALA A 45 -22.10 -3.49 13.12
CA ALA A 45 -23.16 -2.49 13.18
C ALA A 45 -22.57 -1.13 12.82
N HIS A 46 -23.18 -0.47 11.84
CA HIS A 46 -22.70 0.80 11.33
C HIS A 46 -23.78 1.86 11.50
N ASN A 47 -23.37 3.07 11.88
CA ASN A 47 -24.30 4.15 12.22
C ASN A 47 -24.60 5.10 11.04
N VAL A 48 -24.03 4.83 9.87
CA VAL A 48 -24.18 5.67 8.67
C VAL A 48 -24.83 4.85 7.54
N PRO A 49 -25.74 5.44 6.75
CA PRO A 49 -26.35 4.74 5.61
C PRO A 49 -25.30 4.20 4.63
N ALA A 50 -25.45 2.93 4.23
CA ALA A 50 -24.46 2.21 3.42
C ALA A 50 -24.13 2.86 2.07
N HIS A 51 -25.03 3.67 1.50
CA HIS A 51 -24.89 4.27 0.17
C HIS A 51 -23.74 5.29 0.03
N GLY A 52 -23.09 5.70 1.14
CA GLY A 52 -21.95 6.62 1.14
C GLY A 52 -20.63 6.01 1.62
N VAL A 53 -20.60 4.72 1.97
CA VAL A 53 -19.45 4.06 2.58
C VAL A 53 -18.59 3.40 1.50
N VAL A 54 -17.30 3.73 1.50
CA VAL A 54 -16.27 3.03 0.74
C VAL A 54 -15.51 2.17 1.74
N PHE A 55 -15.25 0.91 1.41
CA PHE A 55 -14.45 0.07 2.29
C PHE A 55 -13.32 -0.63 1.54
N ALA A 56 -12.27 -0.94 2.28
CA ALA A 56 -11.17 -1.77 1.83
C ALA A 56 -10.89 -2.86 2.86
N MET A 57 -10.59 -4.07 2.37
CA MET A 57 -10.31 -5.22 3.21
C MET A 57 -8.89 -5.71 2.99
N HIS A 58 -8.24 -6.10 4.08
CA HIS A 58 -6.90 -6.65 4.10
C HIS A 58 -6.90 -7.92 4.95
N ILE A 59 -6.23 -8.97 4.47
CA ILE A 59 -6.07 -10.22 5.21
C ILE A 59 -4.58 -10.44 5.44
N SER A 60 -4.19 -10.73 6.68
CA SER A 60 -2.83 -11.11 7.04
C SER A 60 -2.89 -12.20 8.10
N GLY A 61 -2.51 -13.42 7.73
CA GLY A 61 -2.54 -14.56 8.65
C GLY A 61 -3.95 -14.78 9.17
N ASP A 62 -4.10 -14.70 10.49
CA ASP A 62 -5.36 -14.92 11.20
C ASP A 62 -6.22 -13.65 11.31
N HIS A 63 -5.78 -12.54 10.72
CA HIS A 63 -6.37 -11.23 10.89
C HIS A 63 -7.07 -10.74 9.61
N LEU A 64 -8.34 -10.33 9.76
CA LEU A 64 -9.09 -9.56 8.77
C LEU A 64 -9.20 -8.13 9.26
N GLY A 65 -8.58 -7.20 8.54
CA GLY A 65 -8.74 -5.78 8.75
C GLY A 65 -9.68 -5.17 7.72
N VAL A 66 -10.57 -4.29 8.15
CA VAL A 66 -11.48 -3.54 7.29
C VAL A 66 -11.38 -2.06 7.61
N GLU A 67 -11.14 -1.28 6.57
CA GLU A 67 -11.19 0.18 6.60
C GLU A 67 -12.55 0.62 6.04
N PHE A 68 -13.23 1.49 6.76
CA PHE A 68 -14.43 2.19 6.31
C PHE A 68 -14.11 3.66 6.15
N GLY A 69 -14.15 4.13 4.91
CA GLY A 69 -14.03 5.53 4.54
C GLY A 69 -15.37 6.08 4.06
N TYR A 70 -15.49 7.40 4.06
CA TYR A 70 -16.71 8.08 3.67
C TYR A 70 -16.42 9.12 2.59
N ASN A 71 -17.42 9.36 1.75
CA ASN A 71 -17.33 10.47 0.82
C ASN A 71 -17.30 11.82 1.57
N HIS A 72 -16.76 12.84 0.91
CA HIS A 72 -16.57 14.19 1.47
C HIS A 72 -17.85 14.92 1.89
N ILE A 73 -19.04 14.34 1.66
CA ILE A 73 -20.33 14.95 2.01
C ILE A 73 -20.70 14.62 3.46
N THR A 74 -20.19 13.52 4.01
CA THR A 74 -20.47 13.13 5.39
C THR A 74 -19.45 13.72 6.37
N THR A 75 -19.89 14.02 7.58
CA THR A 75 -19.03 14.43 8.70
C THR A 75 -18.59 13.23 9.56
N ALA A 76 -18.82 12.01 9.07
CA ALA A 76 -18.50 10.77 9.77
C ALA A 76 -16.99 10.58 9.86
N ASP A 77 -16.55 9.95 10.95
CA ASP A 77 -15.16 9.56 11.12
C ASP A 77 -14.88 8.29 10.33
N SER A 78 -13.75 8.21 9.62
CA SER A 78 -13.25 6.94 9.07
C SER A 78 -12.98 5.94 10.20
N GLU A 79 -13.12 4.66 9.90
CA GLU A 79 -13.02 3.58 10.88
C GLU A 79 -12.07 2.49 10.37
N ILE A 80 -11.27 1.91 11.26
CA ILE A 80 -10.50 0.69 11.00
C ILE A 80 -10.87 -0.31 12.07
N VAL A 81 -11.27 -1.50 11.63
CA VAL A 81 -11.59 -2.61 12.52
C VAL A 81 -10.77 -3.83 12.13
N ILE A 82 -10.10 -4.44 13.09
CA ILE A 82 -9.33 -5.67 12.90
C ILE A 82 -9.96 -6.76 13.75
N TRP A 83 -10.28 -7.89 13.11
CA TRP A 83 -10.71 -9.10 13.78
C TRP A 83 -9.68 -10.21 13.57
N ASN A 84 -9.52 -11.06 14.57
CA ASN A 84 -9.08 -12.41 14.33
C ASN A 84 -10.24 -13.16 13.64
N TRP A 85 -10.11 -13.49 12.36
CA TRP A 85 -11.24 -14.05 11.59
C TRP A 85 -11.56 -15.49 11.99
N LYS A 86 -10.61 -16.23 12.58
CA LYS A 86 -10.83 -17.60 13.06
C LYS A 86 -11.66 -17.62 14.33
N THR A 87 -11.43 -16.69 15.25
CA THR A 87 -12.17 -16.62 16.53
C THR A 87 -13.36 -15.65 16.49
N GLY A 88 -13.34 -14.70 15.55
CA GLY A 88 -14.26 -13.57 15.48
C GLY A 88 -14.02 -12.49 16.53
N HIS A 89 -12.95 -12.61 17.33
CA HIS A 89 -12.58 -11.59 18.32
C HIS A 89 -12.11 -10.32 17.63
N LYS A 90 -12.63 -9.16 18.05
CA LYS A 90 -12.16 -7.86 17.59
C LYS A 90 -10.90 -7.48 18.36
N GLU A 91 -9.81 -7.23 17.66
CA GLU A 91 -8.51 -6.91 18.26
C GLU A 91 -8.24 -5.41 18.26
N LEU A 92 -8.75 -4.68 17.26
CA LEU A 92 -8.57 -3.23 17.18
C LEU A 92 -9.82 -2.56 16.62
N TYR A 93 -10.14 -1.37 17.16
CA TYR A 93 -11.13 -0.48 16.60
C TYR A 93 -10.68 0.98 16.69
N LEU A 94 -10.18 1.53 15.57
CA LEU A 94 -9.79 2.93 15.46
C LEU A 94 -10.87 3.74 14.74
N THR A 95 -11.10 4.98 15.19
CA THR A 95 -11.90 5.96 14.46
C THR A 95 -11.22 7.32 14.37
N GLY A 96 -11.46 8.07 13.29
CA GLY A 96 -10.94 9.44 13.16
C GLY A 96 -11.15 9.99 11.75
N ARG A 97 -11.28 11.31 11.63
CA ARG A 97 -11.37 11.99 10.31
C ARG A 97 -10.03 12.05 9.60
N GLU A 98 -8.98 11.90 10.39
CA GLU A 98 -7.59 11.98 10.02
C GLU A 98 -7.10 10.66 9.42
N ILE A 99 -7.85 9.57 9.59
CA ILE A 99 -7.52 8.23 9.07
C ILE A 99 -7.89 8.14 7.60
N TYR A 100 -6.93 7.76 6.77
CA TYR A 100 -7.14 7.56 5.34
C TYR A 100 -6.97 6.13 4.86
N SER A 101 -6.14 5.32 5.52
CA SER A 101 -5.94 3.90 5.17
C SER A 101 -5.04 3.19 6.16
N PHE A 102 -4.93 1.86 6.03
CA PHE A 102 -3.94 1.07 6.76
C PHE A 102 -3.40 -0.11 5.94
N ALA A 103 -2.30 -0.68 6.43
CA ALA A 103 -1.70 -1.92 5.96
C ALA A 103 -1.16 -2.74 7.14
N PHE A 104 -1.21 -4.07 7.06
CA PHE A 104 -0.54 -4.94 8.03
C PHE A 104 0.98 -4.84 7.87
N LEU A 105 1.72 -4.86 8.97
CA LEU A 105 3.20 -4.83 8.99
C LEU A 105 3.80 -6.14 9.49
N THR A 106 3.23 -6.66 10.57
CA THR A 106 3.58 -7.93 11.22
C THR A 106 2.32 -8.57 11.77
N GLU A 107 2.41 -9.77 12.34
CA GLU A 107 1.30 -10.44 13.05
C GLU A 107 0.69 -9.64 14.21
N LYS A 108 1.33 -8.56 14.67
CA LYS A 108 0.78 -7.71 15.73
C LYS A 108 0.87 -6.22 15.48
N HIS A 109 1.34 -5.80 14.30
CA HIS A 109 1.47 -4.38 13.98
C HIS A 109 0.78 -4.04 12.67
N VAL A 110 0.12 -2.88 12.65
CA VAL A 110 -0.37 -2.23 11.43
C VAL A 110 0.27 -0.86 11.27
N VAL A 111 0.34 -0.38 10.03
CA VAL A 111 0.68 1.01 9.71
C VAL A 111 -0.57 1.72 9.23
N VAL A 112 -0.93 2.82 9.89
CA VAL A 112 -2.09 3.65 9.57
C VAL A 112 -1.63 4.96 8.98
N ALA A 113 -2.12 5.30 7.79
CA ALA A 113 -1.88 6.59 7.15
C ALA A 113 -2.84 7.63 7.73
N VAL A 114 -2.29 8.66 8.39
CA VAL A 114 -3.08 9.73 9.00
C VAL A 114 -2.59 11.12 8.60
N SER A 115 -3.51 12.05 8.38
CA SER A 115 -3.17 13.41 7.98
C SER A 115 -4.05 14.46 8.66
N THR A 116 -3.40 15.55 9.08
CA THR A 116 -4.06 16.75 9.63
C THR A 116 -3.63 17.97 8.82
N GLY A 117 -4.41 18.31 7.80
CA GLY A 117 -4.10 19.41 6.89
C GLY A 117 -2.87 19.11 6.03
N THR A 118 -1.74 19.73 6.37
CA THR A 118 -0.46 19.54 5.64
C THR A 118 0.47 18.53 6.29
N GLU A 119 0.19 18.13 7.54
CA GLU A 119 1.00 17.16 8.27
C GLU A 119 0.63 15.75 7.87
N LEU A 120 1.62 15.00 7.37
CA LEU A 120 1.48 13.62 6.95
C LEU A 120 2.19 12.71 7.94
N ARG A 121 1.52 11.65 8.41
CA ARG A 121 2.07 10.72 9.39
C ARG A 121 1.70 9.28 9.06
N LEU A 122 2.59 8.36 9.41
CA LEU A 122 2.33 6.93 9.47
C LEU A 122 2.36 6.49 10.93
N LEU A 123 1.26 5.99 11.45
CA LEU A 123 1.19 5.43 12.80
C LEU A 123 1.45 3.93 12.74
N VAL A 124 2.51 3.46 13.37
CA VAL A 124 2.71 2.03 13.61
C VAL A 124 2.02 1.70 14.93
N VAL A 125 1.04 0.81 14.91
CA VAL A 125 0.20 0.45 16.07
C VAL A 125 0.38 -1.02 16.39
N ASP A 126 0.73 -1.36 17.64
CA ASP A 126 0.65 -2.74 18.13
C ASP A 126 -0.82 -3.04 18.44
N PHE A 127 -1.52 -3.63 17.48
CA PHE A 127 -2.97 -3.80 17.53
C PHE A 127 -3.41 -4.93 18.47
N ILE A 128 -2.48 -5.75 18.95
CA ILE A 128 -2.74 -6.79 19.95
C ILE A 128 -2.61 -6.22 21.36
N ALA A 129 -1.66 -5.30 21.58
CA ALA A 129 -1.46 -4.64 22.87
C ALA A 129 -2.42 -3.46 23.11
N GLU A 130 -2.92 -2.85 22.04
CA GLU A 130 -3.91 -1.78 22.13
C GLU A 130 -5.31 -2.30 22.54
N SER A 131 -6.18 -1.41 23.02
CA SER A 131 -7.55 -1.80 23.37
C SER A 131 -8.37 -2.20 22.14
N SER A 132 -9.17 -3.25 22.30
CA SER A 132 -10.18 -3.69 21.32
C SER A 132 -11.43 -2.80 21.29
N GLU A 133 -11.58 -1.93 22.30
CA GLU A 133 -12.65 -0.94 22.35
C GLU A 133 -12.46 0.14 21.29
N GLN A 134 -13.52 0.91 21.03
CA GLN A 134 -13.45 2.03 20.10
C GLN A 134 -12.50 3.12 20.61
N ILE A 135 -11.45 3.41 19.83
CA ILE A 135 -10.47 4.46 20.14
C ILE A 135 -10.50 5.51 19.04
N ARG A 136 -10.79 6.76 19.40
CA ARG A 136 -10.57 7.88 18.49
C ARG A 136 -9.08 8.16 18.36
N VAL A 137 -8.54 8.16 17.15
CA VAL A 137 -7.12 8.42 16.86
C VAL A 137 -6.76 9.84 17.25
N THR A 138 -6.11 9.94 18.40
CA THR A 138 -5.44 11.14 18.90
C THR A 138 -4.23 10.69 19.70
N VAL A 139 -3.25 11.60 19.87
CA VAL A 139 -2.03 11.33 20.65
C VAL A 139 -2.35 10.91 22.09
N THR A 140 -3.47 11.36 22.65
CA THR A 140 -3.86 11.14 24.06
C THR A 140 -4.60 9.83 24.31
N ASN A 141 -5.24 9.27 23.29
CA ASN A 141 -6.16 8.13 23.47
C ASN A 141 -5.51 6.79 23.14
N MET A 142 -4.41 6.79 22.39
CA MET A 142 -3.68 5.59 22.01
C MET A 142 -2.49 5.35 22.95
N THR A 143 -2.19 4.09 23.25
CA THR A 143 -1.15 3.71 24.21
C THR A 143 0.03 3.00 23.53
N HIS A 144 -0.24 2.14 22.57
CA HIS A 144 0.74 1.22 21.97
C HIS A 144 1.02 1.57 20.51
N TYR A 145 1.50 2.79 20.27
CA TYR A 145 1.81 3.29 18.93
C TYR A 145 3.13 4.05 18.85
N LEU A 146 3.61 4.19 17.62
CA LEU A 146 4.77 4.98 17.17
C LEU A 146 4.36 5.83 15.96
N THR A 147 4.68 7.11 15.99
CA THR A 147 4.46 8.04 14.87
C THR A 147 5.72 8.16 14.04
N LEU A 148 5.62 7.89 12.74
CA LEU A 148 6.64 8.19 11.75
C LEU A 148 6.19 9.40 10.92
N ARG A 149 6.89 10.52 11.07
CA ARG A 149 6.57 11.73 10.30
C ARG A 149 7.00 11.57 8.86
N LEU A 150 6.11 11.93 7.95
CA LEU A 150 6.42 12.16 6.54
C LEU A 150 6.67 13.67 6.32
N PRO A 151 7.30 14.07 5.20
CA PRO A 151 7.50 15.47 4.91
C PRO A 151 6.16 16.20 4.76
N ASN A 152 6.06 17.37 5.39
CA ASN A 152 4.84 18.19 5.33
C ASN A 152 4.58 18.70 3.91
N LEU A 153 3.32 18.69 3.51
CA LEU A 153 2.89 19.25 2.23
C LEU A 153 3.00 20.76 2.23
N HIS A 154 3.40 21.33 1.09
CA HIS A 154 3.34 22.76 0.89
C HIS A 154 1.86 23.20 0.90
N PRO A 155 1.49 24.31 1.58
CA PRO A 155 0.09 24.72 1.76
C PRO A 155 -0.70 24.97 0.46
N SER A 156 -0.02 25.12 -0.68
CA SER A 156 -0.66 25.29 -1.99
C SER A 156 -1.25 24.00 -2.56
N HIS A 157 -0.94 22.84 -1.99
CA HIS A 157 -1.43 21.55 -2.48
C HIS A 157 -2.49 20.98 -1.56
N ILE A 158 -3.54 20.41 -2.16
CA ILE A 158 -4.66 19.82 -1.43
C ILE A 158 -4.55 18.30 -1.52
N LEU A 159 -4.42 17.65 -0.35
CA LEU A 159 -4.46 16.19 -0.25
C LEU A 159 -5.90 15.71 -0.42
N SER A 160 -6.14 14.93 -1.48
CA SER A 160 -7.46 14.33 -1.76
C SER A 160 -7.52 12.84 -1.42
N GLY A 161 -6.38 12.18 -1.26
CA GLY A 161 -6.30 10.79 -0.83
C GLY A 161 -4.91 10.44 -0.34
N PHE A 162 -4.83 9.52 0.62
CA PHE A 162 -3.59 9.12 1.27
C PHE A 162 -3.63 7.63 1.60
N THR A 163 -3.13 6.80 0.67
CA THR A 163 -3.29 5.35 0.79
C THR A 163 -1.95 4.68 1.08
N ILE A 164 -1.90 3.78 2.06
CA ILE A 164 -0.85 2.78 2.21
C ILE A 164 -1.41 1.40 1.86
N ARG A 165 -0.64 0.59 1.14
CA ARG A 165 -0.99 -0.79 0.77
C ARG A 165 0.26 -1.66 0.90
N CYS A 166 0.05 -2.96 1.00
CA CYS A 166 1.10 -3.96 0.86
C CYS A 166 0.51 -5.17 0.14
N ASP A 167 1.15 -5.59 -0.95
CA ASP A 167 0.75 -6.77 -1.70
C ASP A 167 2.03 -7.53 -2.12
N PRO A 168 2.13 -8.84 -1.80
CA PRO A 168 1.19 -9.60 -0.98
C PRO A 168 1.24 -9.15 0.49
N SER A 169 0.32 -9.69 1.29
CA SER A 169 0.28 -9.47 2.74
C SER A 169 1.55 -9.99 3.43
N PRO A 170 2.00 -9.43 4.57
CA PRO A 170 3.23 -9.86 5.24
C PRO A 170 3.25 -11.32 5.71
N ALA A 171 2.07 -11.91 5.95
CA ALA A 171 1.91 -13.32 6.29
C ALA A 171 1.92 -14.25 5.06
N TRP A 172 2.05 -13.71 3.84
CA TRP A 172 2.05 -14.49 2.62
C TRP A 172 3.48 -14.91 2.19
N PRO A 173 3.66 -16.13 1.65
CA PRO A 173 2.69 -17.22 1.60
C PRO A 173 2.55 -17.84 2.99
N ASN A 174 1.32 -18.10 3.41
CA ASN A 174 1.06 -18.53 4.77
C ASN A 174 1.46 -20.00 4.94
N GLN A 175 2.71 -20.25 5.35
CA GLN A 175 3.29 -21.58 5.65
C GLN A 175 2.91 -22.69 4.65
N ASP A 176 2.71 -22.35 3.38
CA ASP A 176 2.58 -23.36 2.34
C ASP A 176 3.98 -23.85 1.99
N ASP A 177 4.45 -24.83 2.76
CA ASP A 177 5.75 -25.49 2.57
C ASP A 177 5.90 -26.09 1.16
N SER A 178 4.82 -26.18 0.38
CA SER A 178 4.86 -26.61 -1.02
C SER A 178 5.40 -25.57 -2.00
N ILE A 179 5.58 -24.31 -1.57
CA ILE A 179 6.17 -23.22 -2.38
C ILE A 179 7.64 -23.03 -2.00
N PRO A 180 8.59 -23.72 -2.66
CA PRO A 180 10.01 -23.73 -2.25
C PRO A 180 10.71 -22.38 -2.43
N PHE A 181 10.18 -21.49 -3.28
CA PHE A 181 10.76 -20.18 -3.55
C PHE A 181 9.67 -19.11 -3.50
N HIS A 182 9.80 -18.20 -2.55
CA HIS A 182 8.98 -17.01 -2.46
C HIS A 182 9.84 -15.81 -2.08
N VAL A 183 9.32 -14.61 -2.34
CA VAL A 183 9.99 -13.36 -1.96
C VAL A 183 10.02 -13.30 -0.43
N HIS A 184 11.20 -13.06 0.14
CA HIS A 184 11.34 -12.92 1.59
C HIS A 184 10.42 -11.78 2.09
N PRO A 185 9.66 -11.94 3.18
CA PRO A 185 8.71 -10.92 3.65
C PRO A 185 9.32 -9.52 3.85
N ASP A 186 10.60 -9.44 4.19
CA ASP A 186 11.29 -8.15 4.37
C ASP A 186 11.50 -7.36 3.06
N GLU A 187 11.39 -8.03 1.91
CA GLU A 187 11.45 -7.40 0.59
C GLU A 187 10.08 -6.82 0.15
N ILE A 188 9.02 -7.00 0.94
CA ILE A 188 7.69 -6.43 0.63
C ILE A 188 7.76 -4.90 0.66
N LEU A 189 7.23 -4.29 -0.39
CA LEU A 189 7.06 -2.84 -0.48
C LEU A 189 5.73 -2.38 0.10
N TYR A 190 5.77 -1.19 0.71
CA TYR A 190 4.62 -0.43 1.16
C TYR A 190 4.54 0.85 0.33
N PRO A 191 3.82 0.84 -0.80
CA PRO A 191 3.52 2.06 -1.53
C PRO A 191 2.59 2.94 -0.71
N VAL A 192 3.08 4.13 -0.42
CA VAL A 192 2.32 5.21 0.17
C VAL A 192 2.00 6.21 -0.93
N THR A 193 0.73 6.25 -1.34
CA THR A 193 0.26 7.13 -2.43
C THR A 193 -0.40 8.37 -1.86
N LEU A 194 0.13 9.53 -2.22
CA LEU A 194 -0.47 10.84 -2.01
C LEU A 194 -1.18 11.25 -3.30
N LEU A 195 -2.52 11.33 -3.26
CA LEU A 195 -3.33 11.85 -4.36
C LEU A 195 -3.60 13.33 -4.12
N MET A 196 -3.01 14.17 -4.96
CA MET A 196 -3.04 15.62 -4.83
C MET A 196 -3.99 16.24 -5.85
N GLY A 197 -4.69 17.30 -5.44
CA GLY A 197 -5.41 18.21 -6.34
C GLY A 197 -4.57 19.44 -6.65
N GLU A 198 -4.53 19.84 -7.93
CA GLU A 198 -3.90 21.08 -8.39
C GLU A 198 -4.77 21.71 -9.50
N GLY A 199 -5.45 22.81 -9.18
CA GLY A 199 -6.42 23.43 -10.09
C GLY A 199 -7.52 22.44 -10.50
N LEU A 200 -7.63 22.16 -11.80
CA LEU A 200 -8.56 21.16 -12.37
C LEU A 200 -7.95 19.76 -12.52
N GLY A 201 -6.68 19.58 -12.15
CA GLY A 201 -5.94 18.33 -12.30
C GLY A 201 -5.81 17.54 -10.99
N ARG A 202 -5.59 16.22 -11.13
CA ARG A 202 -5.10 15.36 -10.04
C ARG A 202 -3.77 14.78 -10.44
N TYR A 203 -2.86 14.67 -9.48
CA TYR A 203 -1.60 13.96 -9.67
C TYR A 203 -1.28 13.10 -8.46
N ARG A 204 -0.31 12.20 -8.61
CA ARG A 204 0.09 11.25 -7.56
C ARG A 204 1.57 11.38 -7.27
N ILE A 205 1.90 11.26 -6.00
CA ILE A 205 3.26 11.01 -5.51
C ILE A 205 3.22 9.67 -4.79
N ILE A 206 4.18 8.81 -5.08
CA ILE A 206 4.26 7.50 -4.45
C ILE A 206 5.58 7.44 -3.68
N ILE A 207 5.50 7.20 -2.38
CA ILE A 207 6.64 6.92 -1.52
C ILE A 207 6.70 5.40 -1.36
N LEU A 208 7.75 4.78 -1.86
CA LEU A 208 7.99 3.36 -1.74
C LEU A 208 8.85 3.11 -0.52
N ILE A 209 8.32 2.32 0.40
CA ILE A 209 8.95 2.01 1.69
C ILE A 209 9.08 0.49 1.80
N PRO A 210 10.29 -0.07 1.74
CA PRO A 210 10.51 -1.48 2.07
C PRO A 210 10.10 -1.79 3.49
N ARG A 211 9.62 -3.02 3.71
CA ARG A 211 9.20 -3.50 5.03
C ARG A 211 10.31 -3.34 6.07
N TRP A 212 11.55 -3.70 5.72
CA TRP A 212 12.68 -3.59 6.63
C TRP A 212 12.91 -2.15 7.14
N THR A 213 12.60 -1.12 6.35
CA THR A 213 12.70 0.29 6.77
C THR A 213 11.72 0.61 7.89
N LEU A 214 10.49 0.08 7.80
CA LEU A 214 9.46 0.23 8.83
C LEU A 214 9.77 -0.62 10.07
N LEU A 215 10.21 -1.87 9.87
CA LEU A 215 10.59 -2.76 10.96
C LEU A 215 11.75 -2.22 11.78
N ALA A 216 12.72 -1.56 11.15
CA ALA A 216 13.83 -0.90 11.85
C ALA A 216 13.35 0.15 12.86
N GLN A 217 12.15 0.73 12.66
CA GLN A 217 11.58 1.70 13.58
C GLN A 217 10.94 1.06 14.81
N LEU A 218 10.65 -0.25 14.79
CA LEU A 218 10.04 -0.93 15.94
C LEU A 218 10.92 -0.92 17.19
N ARG A 219 12.23 -0.70 17.05
CA ARG A 219 13.14 -0.44 18.18
C ARG A 219 12.66 0.69 19.09
N HIS A 220 11.91 1.65 18.56
CA HIS A 220 11.40 2.80 19.30
C HIS A 220 10.28 2.46 20.28
N PHE A 221 9.58 1.34 20.08
CA PHE A 221 8.66 0.81 21.09
C PHE A 221 9.40 0.44 22.38
N VAL A 222 10.61 -0.11 22.28
CA VAL A 222 11.43 -0.49 23.44
C VAL A 222 11.95 0.74 24.19
N THR A 223 12.32 1.80 23.46
CA THR A 223 12.81 3.05 24.07
C THR A 223 11.70 3.97 24.55
N GLY A 224 10.42 3.62 24.29
CA GLY A 224 9.27 4.46 24.62
C GLY A 224 9.17 5.75 23.77
N THR A 225 9.93 5.84 22.68
CA THR A 225 9.87 6.99 21.76
C THR A 225 8.55 6.94 21.01
N LYS A 226 7.78 8.04 21.06
CA LYS A 226 6.44 8.11 20.45
C LYS A 226 6.43 8.69 19.04
N GLU A 227 7.48 9.39 18.64
CA GLU A 227 7.52 10.11 17.37
C GLU A 227 8.95 10.12 16.81
N VAL A 228 9.07 9.87 15.51
CA VAL A 228 10.34 9.87 14.75
C VAL A 228 10.20 10.80 13.56
N GLU A 229 11.08 11.79 13.51
CA GLU A 229 11.14 12.77 12.42
C GLU A 229 11.61 12.14 11.11
N TRP A 230 11.09 12.64 9.98
CA TRP A 230 11.43 12.13 8.65
C TRP A 230 12.94 12.03 8.44
N SER A 231 13.69 13.07 8.82
CA SER A 231 15.15 13.13 8.66
C SER A 231 15.91 11.97 9.30
N ALA A 232 15.32 11.29 10.30
CA ALA A 232 15.94 10.19 11.01
C ALA A 232 15.65 8.80 10.39
N TRP A 233 14.59 8.64 9.58
CA TRP A 233 14.16 7.33 9.08
C TRP A 233 13.83 7.27 7.58
N GLY A 234 13.48 8.39 6.97
CA GLY A 234 12.99 8.46 5.60
C GLY A 234 14.06 8.58 4.51
N PRO A 235 15.07 9.48 4.62
CA PRO A 235 16.02 9.74 3.54
C PRO A 235 16.75 8.51 3.03
N GLU A 236 17.13 7.61 3.93
CA GLU A 236 17.83 6.37 3.63
C GLU A 236 16.86 5.20 3.79
N GLY A 237 16.51 4.54 2.69
CA GLY A 237 15.59 3.40 2.72
C GLY A 237 14.17 3.71 2.27
N THR A 238 13.93 4.85 1.63
CA THR A 238 12.68 5.11 0.89
C THR A 238 12.97 5.62 -0.52
N ARG A 239 12.00 5.51 -1.43
CA ARG A 239 12.05 6.14 -2.75
C ARG A 239 10.79 6.91 -3.05
N ILE A 240 10.91 8.19 -3.39
CA ILE A 240 9.79 8.96 -3.93
C ILE A 240 9.78 8.92 -5.45
N LEU A 241 8.63 8.57 -6.02
CA LEU A 241 8.31 8.64 -7.44
C LEU A 241 7.29 9.77 -7.70
N ASP A 242 7.69 10.78 -8.47
CA ASP A 242 6.85 11.91 -8.90
C ASP A 242 6.14 11.61 -10.23
N PHE A 243 4.90 11.11 -10.17
CA PHE A 243 4.17 10.70 -11.37
C PHE A 243 3.72 11.87 -12.27
N ARG A 244 3.83 13.14 -11.83
CA ARG A 244 3.65 14.29 -12.73
C ARG A 244 4.69 14.34 -13.84
N LYS A 245 5.91 13.87 -13.52
CA LYS A 245 7.06 13.91 -14.41
C LYS A 245 7.26 12.58 -15.14
N ARG A 246 6.91 11.47 -14.49
CA ARG A 246 7.15 10.11 -15.02
C ARG A 246 6.10 9.65 -16.02
N ALA A 247 4.84 9.95 -15.77
CA ALA A 247 3.74 9.32 -16.50
C ALA A 247 2.63 10.33 -16.87
N GLY A 248 1.66 9.83 -17.63
CA GLY A 248 0.40 10.49 -17.88
C GLY A 248 -0.46 10.73 -16.63
N ARG A 249 -1.64 11.32 -16.83
CA ARG A 249 -2.60 11.61 -15.75
C ARG A 249 -3.27 10.34 -15.22
N HIS A 250 -3.33 9.31 -16.07
CA HIS A 250 -4.05 8.07 -15.82
C HIS A 250 -3.04 6.93 -15.63
N VAL A 251 -2.75 6.62 -14.36
CA VAL A 251 -1.82 5.55 -13.98
C VAL A 251 -2.53 4.56 -13.08
N ALA A 252 -2.54 3.30 -13.52
CA ALA A 252 -2.86 2.16 -12.66
C ALA A 252 -1.55 1.60 -12.11
N TRP A 253 -1.55 1.11 -10.88
CA TRP A 253 -0.36 0.49 -10.29
C TRP A 253 -0.72 -0.72 -9.43
N ALA A 254 0.25 -1.62 -9.29
CA ALA A 254 0.16 -2.81 -8.46
C ALA A 254 1.54 -3.11 -7.86
N THR A 255 1.55 -3.85 -6.76
CA THR A 255 2.79 -4.35 -6.14
C THR A 255 2.76 -5.86 -5.98
N PHE A 256 3.95 -6.44 -6.00
CA PHE A 256 4.15 -7.82 -5.56
C PHE A 256 5.55 -7.96 -4.97
N GLY A 257 5.66 -8.08 -3.65
CA GLY A 257 6.94 -8.18 -2.96
C GLY A 257 7.78 -6.91 -3.15
N SER A 258 8.99 -7.06 -3.71
CA SER A 258 9.91 -5.95 -4.01
C SER A 258 9.56 -5.17 -5.27
N ARG A 259 8.54 -5.59 -6.02
CA ARG A 259 8.18 -4.96 -7.29
C ARG A 259 7.01 -4.02 -7.16
N PHE A 260 7.18 -2.86 -7.78
CA PHE A 260 6.15 -1.89 -8.06
C PHE A 260 5.99 -1.77 -9.57
N VAL A 261 4.76 -1.93 -10.06
CA VAL A 261 4.43 -1.86 -11.49
C VAL A 261 3.44 -0.73 -11.69
N ALA A 262 3.70 0.13 -12.67
CA ALA A 262 2.79 1.20 -13.07
C ALA A 262 2.50 1.13 -14.57
N PHE A 263 1.23 1.11 -14.92
CA PHE A 263 0.77 1.21 -16.29
C PHE A 263 0.33 2.65 -16.59
N ASP A 264 0.99 3.27 -17.56
CA ASP A 264 0.66 4.61 -18.06
C ASP A 264 -0.35 4.48 -19.20
N ASN A 265 -1.63 4.81 -18.95
CA ASN A 265 -2.68 4.71 -19.96
C ASN A 265 -2.51 5.72 -21.10
N ASP A 266 -1.80 6.82 -20.87
CA ASP A 266 -1.63 7.86 -21.88
C ASP A 266 -0.52 7.48 -22.87
N ARG A 267 0.50 6.73 -22.42
CA ARG A 267 1.61 6.24 -23.24
C ARG A 267 1.49 4.78 -23.66
N LEU A 268 0.59 4.04 -23.03
CA LEU A 268 0.42 2.59 -23.21
C LEU A 268 1.71 1.82 -22.89
N GLU A 269 2.35 2.19 -21.79
CA GLU A 269 3.62 1.62 -21.33
C GLU A 269 3.49 1.04 -19.92
N ILE A 270 4.10 -0.14 -19.72
CA ILE A 270 4.26 -0.76 -18.40
C ILE A 270 5.64 -0.39 -17.88
N ASN A 271 5.69 0.26 -16.74
CA ASN A 271 6.92 0.58 -16.04
C ASN A 271 7.05 -0.33 -14.82
N VAL A 272 8.13 -1.10 -14.77
CA VAL A 272 8.45 -2.07 -13.72
C VAL A 272 9.61 -1.52 -12.92
N TYR A 273 9.44 -1.48 -11.61
CA TYR A 273 10.42 -1.00 -10.65
C TYR A 273 10.65 -2.12 -9.63
N ASP A 274 11.84 -2.71 -9.61
CA ASP A 274 12.20 -3.79 -8.69
C ASP A 274 13.24 -3.31 -7.68
N PHE A 275 12.87 -3.37 -6.41
CA PHE A 275 13.64 -2.89 -5.28
C PHE A 275 14.42 -4.00 -4.56
N ASN A 276 14.51 -5.19 -5.14
CA ASN A 276 15.28 -6.29 -4.57
C ASN A 276 16.78 -5.92 -4.50
N GLN A 277 17.27 -5.63 -3.30
CA GLN A 277 18.63 -5.13 -3.12
C GLN A 277 19.71 -6.19 -3.43
N MET A 278 19.37 -7.47 -3.31
CA MET A 278 20.30 -8.57 -3.63
C MET A 278 20.49 -8.72 -5.13
N THR A 279 19.40 -8.68 -5.90
CA THR A 279 19.45 -8.71 -7.38
C THR A 279 20.22 -7.50 -7.90
N LEU A 280 19.95 -6.31 -7.35
CA LEU A 280 20.67 -5.09 -7.70
C LEU A 280 22.18 -5.22 -7.54
N ARG A 281 22.65 -5.70 -6.39
CA ARG A 281 24.08 -5.87 -6.12
C ARG A 281 24.75 -6.85 -7.12
N ARG A 282 24.03 -7.92 -7.52
CA ARG A 282 24.52 -8.90 -8.51
C ARG A 282 24.60 -8.32 -9.92
N GLU A 283 23.61 -7.53 -10.31
CA GLU A 283 23.61 -6.88 -11.64
C GLU A 283 24.64 -5.76 -11.73
N GLN A 284 24.84 -4.99 -10.65
CA GLN A 284 25.91 -3.99 -10.56
C GLN A 284 27.29 -4.63 -10.77
N SER A 285 27.56 -5.79 -10.15
CA SER A 285 28.82 -6.50 -10.36
C SER A 285 28.97 -7.08 -11.77
N SER A 286 27.85 -7.25 -12.49
CA SER A 286 27.82 -7.82 -13.84
C SER A 286 27.88 -6.76 -14.95
N GLY A 287 28.00 -5.48 -14.59
CA GLY A 287 28.12 -4.37 -15.55
C GLY A 287 26.80 -3.92 -16.18
N CYS A 288 25.66 -4.18 -15.53
CA CYS A 288 24.35 -3.71 -15.99
C CYS A 288 24.34 -2.17 -16.17
N PRO A 289 23.74 -1.63 -17.24
CA PRO A 289 23.71 -0.19 -17.48
C PRO A 289 23.12 0.60 -16.31
N LEU A 290 23.85 1.64 -15.91
CA LEU A 290 23.38 2.61 -14.92
C LEU A 290 22.61 3.73 -15.62
N GLN A 291 21.48 4.11 -15.05
CA GLN A 291 20.83 5.36 -15.40
C GLN A 291 21.44 6.50 -14.60
N TYR A 292 21.97 7.50 -15.30
CA TYR A 292 22.39 8.77 -14.74
C TYR A 292 21.29 9.83 -14.91
N GLY A 293 21.20 10.77 -13.97
CA GLY A 293 20.20 11.84 -13.97
C GLY A 293 19.15 11.70 -12.87
N ASN A 294 18.09 12.52 -12.97
CA ASN A 294 17.03 12.58 -11.98
C ASN A 294 16.18 11.30 -12.03
N PRO A 295 16.09 10.53 -10.93
CA PRO A 295 15.28 9.33 -10.90
C PRO A 295 13.83 9.58 -11.30
N ASN A 296 13.27 10.78 -11.08
CA ASN A 296 11.87 11.14 -11.34
C ASN A 296 11.54 11.55 -12.78
N GLU A 297 12.50 11.52 -13.69
CA GLU A 297 12.23 11.73 -15.10
C GLU A 297 11.78 10.43 -15.79
N ILE A 298 11.29 10.58 -17.02
CA ILE A 298 10.90 9.44 -17.86
C ILE A 298 12.13 8.55 -18.06
N LEU A 299 11.98 7.28 -17.72
CA LEU A 299 13.01 6.28 -17.94
C LEU A 299 13.12 6.03 -19.45
N ARG A 300 14.32 6.16 -19.99
CA ARG A 300 14.60 5.86 -21.40
C ARG A 300 15.48 4.61 -21.44
N PRO A 301 14.97 3.48 -21.96
CA PRO A 301 15.78 2.27 -22.08
C PRO A 301 17.06 2.53 -22.89
N PRO A 302 18.12 1.76 -22.67
CA PRO A 302 19.34 1.85 -23.48
C PRO A 302 19.00 1.58 -24.96
N VAL A 303 19.41 2.48 -25.84
CA VAL A 303 19.22 2.30 -27.29
C VAL A 303 20.20 1.23 -27.76
N ASN A 304 19.73 0.27 -28.58
CA ASN A 304 20.50 -0.85 -29.13
C ASN A 304 20.94 -1.93 -28.12
N GLN A 305 20.16 -2.18 -27.07
CA GLN A 305 20.34 -3.34 -26.20
C GLN A 305 19.11 -4.25 -26.25
N ASP A 306 19.35 -5.57 -26.24
CA ASP A 306 18.29 -6.58 -26.22
C ASP A 306 17.52 -6.58 -24.89
N ASP A 307 18.19 -6.24 -23.78
CA ASP A 307 17.58 -6.08 -22.46
C ASP A 307 17.37 -4.58 -22.13
N PRO A 308 16.12 -4.10 -22.01
CA PRO A 308 15.82 -2.73 -21.64
C PRO A 308 15.99 -2.42 -20.13
N THR A 309 16.59 -3.34 -19.36
CA THR A 309 16.85 -3.19 -17.93
C THR A 309 17.90 -2.11 -17.65
N MET A 310 17.62 -1.27 -16.65
CA MET A 310 18.56 -0.27 -16.14
C MET A 310 18.56 -0.24 -14.61
N LEU A 311 19.68 0.19 -14.04
CA LEU A 311 19.80 0.43 -12.60
C LEU A 311 19.71 1.92 -12.27
N VAL A 312 18.83 2.26 -11.34
CA VAL A 312 18.65 3.64 -10.85
C VAL A 312 19.19 3.73 -9.43
N ILE A 313 20.35 4.38 -9.29
CA ILE A 313 21.08 4.48 -8.02
C ILE A 313 21.09 5.89 -7.42
N ASN A 314 20.78 6.91 -8.23
CA ASN A 314 20.81 8.30 -7.78
C ASN A 314 19.69 8.60 -6.78
N ASP A 315 19.89 9.65 -5.99
CA ASP A 315 18.87 10.11 -5.06
C ASP A 315 17.75 10.87 -5.79
N ALA A 316 16.54 10.76 -5.25
CA ALA A 316 15.42 11.54 -5.71
C ALA A 316 15.31 12.79 -4.83
N VAL A 317 15.28 13.95 -5.47
CA VAL A 317 15.16 15.26 -4.81
C VAL A 317 13.88 15.94 -5.28
N LEU A 318 13.03 16.37 -4.35
CA LEU A 318 11.77 17.06 -4.61
C LEU A 318 11.72 18.37 -3.83
N SER A 319 11.40 19.48 -4.50
CA SER A 319 11.49 20.84 -3.93
C SER A 319 10.25 21.74 -4.14
N LEU A 320 9.09 21.18 -4.50
CA LEU A 320 7.87 21.97 -4.83
C LEU A 320 6.56 21.43 -4.25
N ILE A 321 6.57 20.21 -3.74
CA ILE A 321 5.37 19.53 -3.20
C ILE A 321 5.34 19.65 -1.69
N PHE A 322 6.51 19.56 -1.08
CA PHE A 322 6.71 19.60 0.35
C PHE A 322 7.20 20.99 0.75
N GLN A 323 7.03 21.34 2.03
CA GLN A 323 7.50 22.61 2.58
C GLN A 323 9.02 22.75 2.51
N GLU A 324 9.72 21.62 2.54
CA GLU A 324 11.17 21.52 2.51
C GLU A 324 11.63 20.68 1.31
N VAL A 325 12.92 20.78 0.99
CA VAL A 325 13.53 19.90 -0.01
C VAL A 325 13.64 18.49 0.57
N VAL A 326 12.95 17.55 -0.06
CA VAL A 326 12.94 16.14 0.37
C VAL A 326 13.89 15.34 -0.50
N ARG A 327 14.85 14.67 0.13
CA ARG A 327 15.76 13.71 -0.50
C ARG A 327 15.39 12.29 -0.07
N THR A 328 15.40 11.37 -1.02
CA THR A 328 15.22 9.92 -0.77
C THR A 328 16.20 9.09 -1.57
N SER A 329 16.70 8.03 -0.95
CA SER A 329 17.67 7.10 -1.51
C SER A 329 17.26 5.66 -1.23
N LEU A 330 16.90 4.98 -2.30
CA LEU A 330 16.65 3.54 -2.33
C LEU A 330 16.81 3.10 -3.80
N PRO A 331 17.93 2.49 -4.16
CA PRO A 331 18.20 2.04 -5.52
C PRO A 331 17.20 0.99 -6.00
N PHE A 332 16.94 0.96 -7.31
CA PHE A 332 16.04 0.00 -7.94
C PHE A 332 16.44 -0.33 -9.38
N ARG A 333 15.93 -1.45 -9.86
CA ARG A 333 16.04 -1.92 -11.23
C ARG A 333 14.79 -1.49 -11.94
N ALA A 334 14.93 -0.97 -13.15
CA ALA A 334 13.83 -0.42 -13.90
C ALA A 334 13.74 -1.02 -15.29
N ARG A 335 12.51 -1.26 -15.75
CA ARG A 335 12.22 -1.73 -17.09
C ARG A 335 10.95 -1.06 -17.60
N THR A 336 10.96 -0.61 -18.85
CA THR A 336 9.77 -0.11 -19.53
C THR A 336 9.43 -1.06 -20.67
N VAL A 337 8.19 -1.55 -20.69
CA VAL A 337 7.67 -2.48 -21.70
C VAL A 337 6.55 -1.76 -22.45
N PRO A 338 6.71 -1.47 -23.75
CA PRO A 338 5.63 -0.91 -24.55
C PRO A 338 4.51 -1.94 -24.71
N THR A 339 3.26 -1.48 -24.77
CA THR A 339 2.10 -2.34 -24.99
C THR A 339 1.45 -2.04 -26.34
N THR A 340 0.77 -3.05 -26.89
CA THR A 340 -0.04 -2.91 -28.12
C THR A 340 -1.52 -2.69 -27.79
N LEU A 341 -1.84 -2.32 -26.54
CA LEU A 341 -3.22 -2.16 -26.09
C LEU A 341 -3.86 -0.93 -26.71
N GLU A 342 -5.13 -1.03 -27.06
CA GLU A 342 -5.90 0.15 -27.47
C GLU A 342 -6.20 1.04 -26.26
N ARG A 343 -6.16 2.36 -26.44
CA ARG A 343 -6.42 3.29 -25.34
C ARG A 343 -7.86 3.14 -24.83
N LYS A 344 -8.01 2.79 -23.55
CA LYS A 344 -9.30 2.77 -22.82
C LYS A 344 -9.23 3.64 -21.57
N GLN A 345 -10.39 3.95 -20.98
CA GLN A 345 -10.49 4.83 -19.80
C GLN A 345 -9.88 4.19 -18.53
N TYR A 346 -9.93 2.87 -18.39
CA TYR A 346 -9.49 2.19 -17.18
C TYR A 346 -9.03 0.76 -17.47
N PHE A 347 -7.91 0.37 -16.85
CA PHE A 347 -7.38 -0.99 -16.88
C PHE A 347 -7.03 -1.40 -15.45
N PRO A 348 -7.72 -2.38 -14.86
CA PRO A 348 -7.21 -3.08 -13.69
C PRO A 348 -5.84 -3.70 -14.00
N LEU A 349 -4.92 -3.56 -13.05
CA LEU A 349 -3.56 -4.08 -13.12
C LEU A 349 -3.34 -5.03 -11.96
N MET A 350 -2.80 -6.21 -12.24
CA MET A 350 -2.36 -7.17 -11.23
C MET A 350 -0.89 -7.53 -11.46
N CYS A 351 -0.20 -7.83 -10.37
CA CYS A 351 1.21 -8.23 -10.38
C CYS A 351 1.37 -9.53 -9.59
N SER A 352 2.22 -10.42 -10.09
CA SER A 352 2.55 -11.73 -9.50
C SER A 352 4.06 -11.97 -9.60
N PRO A 353 4.59 -13.08 -9.08
CA PRO A 353 6.01 -13.41 -9.19
C PRO A 353 6.54 -13.34 -10.63
N ASP A 354 5.79 -13.83 -11.61
CA ASP A 354 6.33 -13.97 -12.98
C ASP A 354 5.57 -13.14 -14.01
N ASN A 355 4.38 -12.66 -13.66
CA ASN A 355 3.46 -12.06 -14.61
C ASN A 355 2.89 -10.73 -14.14
N ILE A 356 2.70 -9.84 -15.11
CA ILE A 356 1.87 -8.66 -15.01
C ILE A 356 0.61 -8.94 -15.83
N ILE A 357 -0.56 -8.70 -15.23
CA ILE A 357 -1.85 -8.92 -15.89
C ILE A 357 -2.57 -7.58 -16.01
N ILE A 358 -2.95 -7.23 -17.23
CA ILE A 358 -3.76 -6.05 -17.53
C ILE A 358 -5.13 -6.54 -18.00
N VAL A 359 -6.20 -6.09 -17.34
CA VAL A 359 -7.57 -6.46 -17.69
C VAL A 359 -8.19 -5.35 -18.54
N ALA A 360 -8.64 -5.70 -19.74
CA ALA A 360 -9.31 -4.82 -20.70
C ALA A 360 -10.72 -5.37 -20.99
N SER A 361 -11.09 -5.48 -22.28
CA SER A 361 -12.19 -6.37 -22.69
C SER A 361 -11.78 -7.84 -22.57
N GLU A 362 -10.49 -8.12 -22.70
CA GLU A 362 -9.82 -9.40 -22.47
C GLU A 362 -8.67 -9.16 -21.48
N TYR A 363 -8.12 -10.20 -20.88
CA TYR A 363 -6.92 -10.08 -20.04
C TYR A 363 -5.67 -10.31 -20.88
N HIS A 364 -4.63 -9.49 -20.65
CA HIS A 364 -3.33 -9.60 -21.29
C HIS A 364 -2.28 -9.93 -20.24
N ILE A 365 -1.45 -10.93 -20.53
CA ILE A 365 -0.39 -11.41 -19.64
C ILE A 365 0.96 -11.01 -20.24
N PHE A 366 1.77 -10.34 -19.42
CA PHE A 366 3.14 -9.98 -19.75
C PHE A 366 4.07 -10.73 -18.79
N THR A 367 4.91 -11.60 -19.32
CA THR A 367 5.93 -12.32 -18.55
C THR A 367 7.14 -11.42 -18.38
N LEU A 368 7.67 -11.37 -17.15
CA LEU A 368 8.78 -10.51 -16.76
C LEU A 368 10.15 -11.12 -17.02
#